data_AF-A0A076HL81-F1
#
_entry.id   AF-A0A076HL81-F1
#
_cell.length_a   1.000
_cell.length_b   1.000
_cell.length_c   1.000
_cell.angle_alpha   90.00
_cell.angle_beta   90.00
_cell.angle_gamma   90.00
#
_symmetry.space_group_name_H-M   'P 1'
#
loop_
_entity.id
_entity.type
_entity.pdbx_description
1 polymer ?
#
loop_
_entity_poly.entity_id
_entity_poly.type
_entity_poly.pdbx_seq_one_letter_code
_entity_poly.pdbx_strand_id
1 'polypeptide(L)'
;MDNPSPFTMCRIPLEDEQISSFYHITSKECFWPILHTFPTYFNVNNANWKIFEEVNKRFAMAACAEAAEGATVWVHDYNLWLAPGYIRAERPDLKIAFFHHTPFPGNDVFAILPWREQILESLLCCDVVGFHIPRYTENFARAATTLVGAKRGPKVPVDQKFIEVGTALSEGTVTSHLEHNGRTIQLLSSPVGTSPDLIQELCWSPSVESHGELIVQDTKKGRKLILSASRVDYTKGNEELLLAFERLLERRKDLHGQVVLMLACVAAASGMKIYEDTQRSIEEMAGRINGRFSQIDWVPIRFSTRRIPYDEMIAWFCHADVCWITPLRDGLNLVAKEYAAARRNRGGVLVLSEFTGASVVLNGAVLTNPYSNRRMDEAIESALEMNEDEQRERMSRMTDAVESYTVSDWAEEQMSGLSPSTPQ
;
A
#
# COMPACT_ATOMS: atom_id res chain seq x y z
N MET A 1 16.91 -18.85 1.18
CA MET A 1 15.79 -19.83 1.09
C MET A 1 16.05 -20.73 -0.11
N ASP A 2 16.70 -21.88 0.09
CA ASP A 2 17.28 -22.66 -1.02
C ASP A 2 16.35 -23.76 -1.59
N ASN A 3 15.07 -23.78 -1.18
CA ASN A 3 14.06 -24.66 -1.77
C ASN A 3 12.64 -24.13 -1.45
N PRO A 4 12.07 -23.22 -2.26
CA PRO A 4 10.67 -22.86 -2.09
C PRO A 4 9.79 -24.09 -2.31
N SER A 5 8.69 -24.18 -1.55
CA SER A 5 7.70 -25.23 -1.78
C SER A 5 7.24 -25.20 -3.24
N PRO A 6 7.11 -26.37 -3.90
CA PRO A 6 6.66 -26.41 -5.28
C PRO A 6 5.24 -25.84 -5.38
N PHE A 7 5.01 -24.97 -6.35
CA PHE A 7 3.68 -24.46 -6.69
C PHE A 7 3.40 -24.68 -8.17
N THR A 8 2.13 -24.92 -8.48
CA THR A 8 1.64 -24.99 -9.86
C THR A 8 1.18 -23.60 -10.28
N MET A 9 1.65 -23.13 -11.44
CA MET A 9 1.22 -21.85 -12.00
C MET A 9 0.35 -22.10 -13.24
N CYS A 10 -0.93 -21.76 -13.14
CA CYS A 10 -1.82 -21.68 -14.28
C CYS A 10 -1.87 -20.23 -14.78
N ARG A 11 -1.54 -20.01 -16.07
CA ARG A 11 -1.59 -18.68 -16.69
C ARG A 11 -2.85 -18.55 -17.54
N ILE A 12 -3.56 -17.45 -17.36
CA ILE A 12 -4.78 -17.15 -18.11
C ILE A 12 -4.44 -16.08 -19.16
N PRO A 13 -4.31 -16.44 -20.45
CA PRO A 13 -3.93 -15.48 -21.47
C PRO A 13 -5.08 -14.50 -21.73
N LEU A 14 -4.81 -13.20 -21.75
CA LEU A 14 -5.78 -12.18 -22.14
C LEU A 14 -5.41 -11.61 -23.51
N GLU A 15 -6.42 -11.25 -24.29
CA GLU A 15 -6.23 -10.53 -25.55
C GLU A 15 -5.91 -9.06 -25.29
N ASP A 16 -5.28 -8.37 -26.24
CA ASP A 16 -4.87 -6.96 -26.07
C ASP A 16 -6.07 -6.04 -25.76
N GLU A 17 -7.23 -6.29 -26.39
CA GLU A 17 -8.48 -5.57 -26.09
C GLU A 17 -8.94 -5.81 -24.66
N GLN A 18 -8.85 -7.06 -24.19
CA GLN A 18 -9.19 -7.42 -22.81
C GLN A 18 -8.25 -6.72 -21.83
N ILE A 19 -6.94 -6.73 -22.07
CA ILE A 19 -5.96 -6.05 -21.22
C ILE A 19 -6.26 -4.55 -21.14
N SER A 20 -6.47 -3.91 -22.29
CA SER A 20 -6.77 -2.48 -22.36
C SER A 20 -8.05 -2.12 -21.58
N SER A 21 -9.15 -2.84 -21.84
CA SER A 21 -10.44 -2.51 -21.23
C SER A 21 -10.54 -2.91 -19.75
N PHE A 22 -10.06 -4.11 -19.38
CA PHE A 22 -10.08 -4.62 -18.01
C PHE A 22 -9.11 -3.85 -17.12
N TYR A 23 -7.85 -3.71 -17.53
CA TYR A 23 -6.78 -3.19 -16.68
C TYR A 23 -6.60 -1.68 -16.83
N HIS A 24 -6.34 -1.17 -18.03
CA HIS A 24 -6.07 0.27 -18.20
C HIS A 24 -7.33 1.11 -17.92
N ILE A 25 -8.48 0.71 -18.46
CA ILE A 25 -9.70 1.52 -18.31
C ILE A 25 -10.44 1.17 -17.01
N THR A 26 -11.05 -0.01 -16.92
CA THR A 26 -11.95 -0.33 -15.80
C THR A 26 -11.21 -0.31 -14.45
N SER A 27 -10.02 -0.90 -14.39
CA SER A 27 -9.27 -0.97 -13.15
C SER A 27 -8.55 0.34 -12.81
N LYS A 28 -7.86 0.99 -13.76
CA LYS A 28 -7.01 2.16 -13.47
C LYS A 28 -7.67 3.52 -13.71
N GLU A 29 -8.64 3.65 -14.60
CA GLU A 29 -9.39 4.90 -14.82
C GLU A 29 -10.72 4.95 -14.07
N CYS A 30 -11.36 3.81 -13.80
CA CYS A 30 -12.61 3.77 -13.04
C CYS A 30 -12.38 3.48 -11.55
N PHE A 31 -11.75 2.35 -11.21
CA PHE A 31 -11.66 1.91 -9.82
C PHE A 31 -10.58 2.62 -9.01
N TRP A 32 -9.37 2.70 -9.54
CA TRP A 32 -8.23 3.28 -8.83
C TRP A 32 -8.52 4.69 -8.26
N PRO A 33 -9.10 5.64 -9.00
CA PRO A 33 -9.46 6.95 -8.44
C PRO A 33 -10.46 6.87 -7.30
N ILE A 34 -11.53 6.07 -7.46
CA ILE A 34 -12.58 5.94 -6.44
C ILE A 34 -12.03 5.31 -5.17
N LEU A 35 -11.26 4.22 -5.31
CA LEU A 35 -10.63 3.54 -4.17
C LEU A 35 -9.72 4.47 -3.38
N HIS A 36 -9.01 5.36 -4.07
CA HIS A 36 -8.15 6.36 -3.44
C HIS A 36 -8.86 7.71 -3.18
N THR A 37 -10.20 7.78 -3.24
CA THR A 37 -10.97 8.99 -2.91
C THR A 37 -10.62 10.22 -3.77
N PHE A 38 -10.36 10.00 -5.07
CA PHE A 38 -10.19 11.04 -6.09
C PHE A 38 -11.31 10.97 -7.15
N PRO A 39 -12.58 11.21 -6.78
CA PRO A 39 -13.70 11.09 -7.71
C PRO A 39 -13.63 12.05 -8.90
N THR A 40 -12.84 13.12 -8.81
CA THR A 40 -12.58 14.04 -9.92
C THR A 40 -11.80 13.41 -11.08
N TYR A 41 -11.08 12.30 -10.84
CA TYR A 41 -10.36 11.55 -11.87
C TYR A 41 -11.13 10.30 -12.35
N PHE A 42 -12.30 10.04 -11.79
CA PHE A 42 -13.14 8.93 -12.22
C PHE A 42 -13.69 9.17 -13.63
N ASN A 43 -13.46 8.21 -14.53
CA ASN A 43 -14.07 8.22 -15.86
C ASN A 43 -14.61 6.83 -16.20
N VAL A 44 -15.91 6.75 -16.49
CA VAL A 44 -16.60 5.49 -16.83
C VAL A 44 -16.89 5.35 -18.33
N ASN A 45 -16.75 6.42 -19.11
CA ASN A 45 -17.32 6.50 -20.46
C ASN A 45 -16.75 5.44 -21.42
N ASN A 46 -15.50 5.01 -21.20
CA ASN A 46 -14.82 4.02 -22.03
C ASN A 46 -14.85 2.61 -21.42
N ALA A 47 -15.46 2.43 -20.26
CA ALA A 47 -15.46 1.15 -19.56
C ALA A 47 -16.40 0.16 -20.23
N ASN A 48 -15.88 -1.00 -20.62
CA ASN A 48 -16.68 -2.12 -21.09
C ASN A 48 -16.86 -3.12 -19.95
N TRP A 49 -17.95 -2.95 -19.21
CA TRP A 49 -18.23 -3.80 -18.05
C TRP A 49 -18.32 -5.29 -18.39
N LYS A 50 -18.83 -5.63 -19.59
CA LYS A 50 -18.89 -7.01 -20.06
C LYS A 50 -17.52 -7.68 -20.15
N ILE A 51 -16.50 -6.92 -20.57
CA ILE A 51 -15.13 -7.44 -20.59
C ILE A 51 -14.62 -7.68 -19.17
N PHE A 52 -14.96 -6.80 -18.21
CA PHE A 52 -14.60 -7.00 -16.82
C PHE A 52 -15.25 -8.26 -16.23
N GLU A 53 -16.53 -8.47 -16.51
CA GLU A 53 -17.28 -9.70 -16.17
C GLU A 53 -16.65 -10.94 -16.80
N GLU A 54 -16.35 -10.90 -18.10
CA GLU A 54 -15.75 -12.01 -18.83
C GLU A 54 -14.38 -12.40 -18.25
N VAL A 55 -13.50 -11.43 -18.03
CA VAL A 55 -12.17 -11.68 -17.46
C VAL A 55 -12.31 -12.27 -16.06
N ASN A 56 -13.14 -11.69 -15.19
CA ASN A 56 -13.38 -12.23 -13.84
C ASN A 56 -13.92 -13.67 -13.88
N LYS A 57 -14.85 -13.95 -14.79
CA LYS A 57 -15.40 -15.30 -14.97
C LYS A 57 -14.31 -16.27 -15.41
N ARG A 58 -13.41 -15.89 -16.31
CA ARG A 58 -12.28 -16.74 -16.74
C ARG A 58 -11.34 -17.09 -15.58
N PHE A 59 -11.01 -16.12 -14.74
CA PHE A 59 -10.23 -16.36 -13.51
C PHE A 59 -10.96 -17.30 -12.53
N ALA A 60 -12.26 -17.07 -12.31
CA ALA A 60 -13.09 -17.93 -11.48
C ALA A 60 -13.14 -19.38 -11.99
N MET A 61 -13.40 -19.59 -13.28
CA MET A 61 -13.51 -20.94 -13.85
C MET A 61 -12.17 -21.69 -13.81
N ALA A 62 -11.05 -20.99 -14.05
CA ALA A 62 -9.72 -21.58 -13.91
C ALA A 62 -9.45 -22.02 -12.47
N ALA A 63 -9.80 -21.20 -11.47
CA ALA A 63 -9.69 -21.57 -10.06
C ALA A 63 -10.58 -22.79 -9.73
N CYS A 64 -11.84 -22.82 -10.21
CA CYS A 64 -12.76 -23.93 -9.99
C CYS A 64 -12.27 -25.25 -10.61
N ALA A 65 -11.58 -25.20 -11.75
CA ALA A 65 -11.06 -26.38 -12.44
C ALA A 65 -9.87 -27.02 -11.71
N GLU A 66 -9.03 -26.22 -11.05
CA GLU A 66 -7.87 -26.69 -10.28
C GLU A 66 -8.22 -27.05 -8.83
N ALA A 67 -9.28 -26.47 -8.27
CA ALA A 67 -9.64 -26.65 -6.87
C ALA A 67 -10.26 -28.05 -6.61
N ALA A 68 -9.65 -28.81 -5.71
CA ALA A 68 -10.21 -30.05 -5.16
C ALA A 68 -11.55 -29.79 -4.44
N GLU A 69 -12.29 -30.86 -4.13
CA GLU A 69 -13.52 -30.77 -3.33
C GLU A 69 -13.24 -30.15 -1.95
N GLY A 70 -14.03 -29.12 -1.57
CA GLY A 70 -13.89 -28.42 -0.29
C GLY A 70 -12.62 -27.59 -0.13
N ALA A 71 -11.86 -27.37 -1.20
CA ALA A 71 -10.64 -26.59 -1.17
C ALA A 71 -10.87 -25.10 -0.83
N THR A 72 -9.80 -24.42 -0.43
CA THR A 72 -9.78 -22.98 -0.22
C THR A 72 -9.33 -22.25 -1.47
N VAL A 73 -10.09 -21.26 -1.92
CA VAL A 73 -9.70 -20.30 -2.95
C VAL A 73 -9.53 -18.93 -2.31
N TRP A 74 -8.33 -18.37 -2.42
CA TRP A 74 -8.02 -17.04 -1.93
C TRP A 74 -7.84 -16.06 -3.10
N VAL A 75 -8.81 -15.17 -3.25
CA VAL A 75 -8.84 -14.14 -4.31
C VAL A 75 -8.20 -12.85 -3.80
N HIS A 76 -7.37 -12.21 -4.62
CA HIS A 76 -6.67 -11.00 -4.25
C HIS A 76 -7.02 -9.82 -5.15
N ASP A 77 -7.36 -8.71 -4.48
CA ASP A 77 -7.49 -7.34 -4.97
C ASP A 77 -8.64 -7.02 -5.94
N TYR A 78 -8.85 -5.71 -6.12
CA TYR A 78 -10.01 -5.12 -6.81
C TYR A 78 -10.19 -5.52 -8.27
N ASN A 79 -9.12 -5.97 -8.94
CA ASN A 79 -9.22 -6.47 -10.31
C ASN A 79 -10.12 -7.71 -10.42
N LEU A 80 -10.28 -8.47 -9.33
CA LEU A 80 -11.02 -9.74 -9.30
C LEU A 80 -12.28 -9.68 -8.42
N TRP A 81 -12.90 -8.52 -8.27
CA TRP A 81 -14.10 -8.34 -7.43
C TRP A 81 -15.29 -9.22 -7.80
N LEU A 82 -15.45 -9.64 -9.05
CA LEU A 82 -16.55 -10.52 -9.48
C LEU A 82 -16.23 -12.00 -9.42
N ALA A 83 -14.95 -12.37 -9.25
CA ALA A 83 -14.54 -13.77 -9.22
C ALA A 83 -15.23 -14.56 -8.08
N PRO A 84 -15.36 -14.05 -6.84
CA PRO A 84 -16.04 -14.79 -5.77
C PRO A 84 -17.49 -15.18 -6.09
N GLY A 85 -18.26 -14.29 -6.71
CA GLY A 85 -19.63 -14.58 -7.13
C GLY A 85 -19.71 -15.72 -8.14
N TYR A 86 -18.82 -15.72 -9.15
CA TYR A 86 -18.76 -16.80 -10.13
C TYR A 86 -18.25 -18.12 -9.53
N ILE A 87 -17.25 -18.09 -8.64
CA ILE A 87 -16.74 -19.29 -7.96
C ILE A 87 -17.85 -19.92 -7.13
N ARG A 88 -18.57 -19.13 -6.32
CA ARG A 88 -19.64 -19.64 -5.46
C ARG A 88 -20.78 -20.27 -6.25
N ALA A 89 -21.14 -19.69 -7.39
CA ALA A 89 -22.20 -20.21 -8.25
C ALA A 89 -21.85 -21.56 -8.88
N GLU A 90 -20.59 -21.75 -9.29
CA GLU A 90 -20.11 -22.98 -9.93
C GLU A 90 -19.76 -24.07 -8.90
N ARG A 91 -19.14 -23.68 -7.79
CA ARG A 91 -18.56 -24.58 -6.79
C ARG A 91 -18.97 -24.17 -5.37
N PRO A 92 -20.21 -24.49 -4.96
CA PRO A 92 -20.73 -24.12 -3.65
C PRO A 92 -19.98 -24.79 -2.49
N ASP A 93 -19.21 -25.84 -2.75
CA ASP A 93 -18.41 -26.58 -1.77
C ASP A 93 -17.13 -25.84 -1.32
N LEU A 94 -16.61 -24.92 -2.14
CA LEU A 94 -15.33 -24.26 -1.88
C LEU A 94 -15.42 -23.24 -0.75
N LYS A 95 -14.31 -23.06 -0.02
CA LYS A 95 -14.12 -21.95 0.91
C LYS A 95 -13.51 -20.79 0.18
N ILE A 96 -14.12 -19.61 0.23
CA ILE A 96 -13.71 -18.44 -0.55
C ILE A 96 -13.25 -17.34 0.40
N ALA A 97 -11.97 -16.99 0.34
CA ALA A 97 -11.43 -15.80 0.97
C ALA A 97 -11.18 -14.72 -0.09
N PHE A 98 -11.42 -13.46 0.24
CA PHE A 98 -11.02 -12.31 -0.56
C PHE A 98 -10.18 -11.35 0.29
N PHE A 99 -9.08 -10.84 -0.25
CA PHE A 99 -8.30 -9.79 0.42
C PHE A 99 -8.16 -8.54 -0.46
N HIS A 100 -8.54 -7.38 0.09
CA HIS A 100 -8.50 -6.08 -0.56
C HIS A 100 -7.21 -5.32 -0.21
N HIS A 101 -6.30 -5.15 -1.18
CA HIS A 101 -4.97 -4.55 -0.93
C HIS A 101 -4.93 -3.03 -1.07
N THR A 102 -5.89 -2.46 -1.78
CA THR A 102 -6.05 -1.00 -1.87
C THR A 102 -6.92 -0.46 -0.73
N PRO A 103 -6.97 0.87 -0.50
CA PRO A 103 -7.97 1.42 0.40
C PRO A 103 -9.39 1.03 -0.03
N PHE A 104 -10.28 0.83 0.94
CA PHE A 104 -11.72 0.76 0.67
C PHE A 104 -12.36 2.10 1.09
N PRO A 105 -12.91 2.89 0.16
CA PRO A 105 -13.33 4.26 0.44
C PRO A 105 -14.66 4.29 1.20
N GLY A 106 -15.01 5.45 1.77
CA GLY A 106 -16.31 5.67 2.39
C GLY A 106 -17.47 5.36 1.43
N ASN A 107 -18.62 4.96 1.97
CA ASN A 107 -19.77 4.53 1.17
C ASN A 107 -20.24 5.58 0.15
N ASP A 108 -20.22 6.86 0.51
CA ASP A 108 -20.57 7.98 -0.38
C ASP A 108 -19.68 8.02 -1.63
N VAL A 109 -18.39 7.73 -1.47
CA VAL A 109 -17.42 7.68 -2.56
C VAL A 109 -17.53 6.37 -3.34
N PHE A 110 -17.62 5.22 -2.64
CA PHE A 110 -17.80 3.92 -3.28
C PHE A 110 -19.07 3.88 -4.14
N ALA A 111 -20.15 4.54 -3.68
CA ALA A 111 -21.43 4.58 -4.37
C ALA A 111 -21.40 5.32 -5.72
N ILE A 112 -20.31 6.04 -6.04
CA ILE A 112 -20.11 6.64 -7.37
C ILE A 112 -19.98 5.55 -8.45
N LEU A 113 -19.46 4.37 -8.11
CA LEU A 113 -19.34 3.27 -9.06
C LEU A 113 -20.73 2.79 -9.51
N PRO A 114 -21.00 2.70 -10.83
CA PRO A 114 -22.30 2.24 -11.31
C PRO A 114 -22.53 0.75 -11.03
N TRP A 115 -21.46 -0.05 -10.95
CA TRP A 115 -21.53 -1.50 -10.73
C TRP A 115 -21.41 -1.91 -9.26
N ARG A 116 -21.50 -0.95 -8.34
CA ARG A 116 -21.33 -1.12 -6.89
C ARG A 116 -22.14 -2.28 -6.31
N GLU A 117 -23.38 -2.46 -6.74
CA GLU A 117 -24.27 -3.52 -6.23
C GLU A 117 -23.74 -4.89 -6.62
N GLN A 118 -23.42 -5.10 -7.90
CA GLN A 118 -22.87 -6.37 -8.39
C GLN A 118 -21.52 -6.71 -7.75
N ILE A 119 -20.67 -5.71 -7.53
CA ILE A 119 -19.39 -5.87 -6.83
C ILE A 119 -19.63 -6.34 -5.39
N LEU A 120 -20.52 -5.68 -4.65
CA LEU A 120 -20.84 -6.03 -3.27
C LEU A 120 -21.48 -7.41 -3.17
N GLU A 121 -22.45 -7.73 -4.03
CA GLU A 121 -23.10 -9.05 -4.08
C GLU A 121 -22.08 -10.17 -4.31
N SER A 122 -21.11 -9.96 -5.22
CA SER A 122 -20.03 -10.92 -5.43
C SER A 122 -19.15 -11.08 -4.19
N LEU A 123 -18.69 -9.98 -3.58
CA LEU A 123 -17.84 -10.04 -2.39
C LEU A 123 -18.56 -10.66 -1.18
N LEU A 124 -19.88 -10.53 -1.09
CA LEU A 124 -20.71 -11.18 -0.06
C LEU A 124 -20.92 -12.70 -0.31
N CYS A 125 -20.46 -13.24 -1.44
CA CYS A 125 -20.38 -14.69 -1.67
C CYS A 125 -19.15 -15.34 -1.01
N CYS A 126 -18.20 -14.55 -0.52
CA CYS A 126 -17.06 -15.02 0.25
C CYS A 126 -17.49 -15.61 1.60
N ASP A 127 -16.62 -16.41 2.19
CA ASP A 127 -16.68 -16.81 3.60
C ASP A 127 -15.89 -15.81 4.47
N VAL A 128 -14.79 -15.25 3.94
CA VAL A 128 -13.95 -14.21 4.57
C VAL A 128 -13.68 -13.07 3.60
N VAL A 129 -13.81 -11.82 4.07
CA VAL A 129 -13.34 -10.62 3.36
C VAL A 129 -12.38 -9.84 4.27
N GLY A 130 -11.12 -9.78 3.85
CA GLY A 130 -10.02 -9.13 4.56
C GLY A 130 -9.64 -7.77 3.98
N PHE A 131 -9.24 -6.86 4.87
CA PHE A 131 -8.70 -5.54 4.55
C PHE A 131 -7.45 -5.27 5.38
N HIS A 132 -6.64 -4.30 4.98
CA HIS A 132 -5.44 -3.94 5.74
C HIS A 132 -5.72 -3.38 7.14
N ILE A 133 -6.75 -2.55 7.29
CA ILE A 133 -7.01 -1.81 8.54
C ILE A 133 -8.52 -1.75 8.87
N PRO A 134 -8.88 -1.56 10.15
CA PRO A 134 -10.26 -1.46 10.61
C PRO A 134 -11.12 -0.45 9.86
N ARG A 135 -10.56 0.71 9.50
CA ARG A 135 -11.27 1.76 8.75
C ARG A 135 -11.84 1.24 7.43
N TYR A 136 -11.06 0.45 6.69
CA TYR A 136 -11.48 -0.08 5.39
C TYR A 136 -12.51 -1.20 5.57
N THR A 137 -12.36 -2.03 6.61
CA THR A 137 -13.36 -3.01 7.01
C THR A 137 -14.71 -2.34 7.33
N GLU A 138 -14.71 -1.25 8.11
CA GLU A 138 -15.92 -0.50 8.44
C GLU A 138 -16.56 0.18 7.22
N ASN A 139 -15.73 0.69 6.32
CA ASN A 139 -16.20 1.29 5.08
C ASN A 139 -16.92 0.24 4.19
N PHE A 140 -16.33 -0.95 4.04
CA PHE A 140 -16.96 -2.06 3.33
C PHE A 140 -18.26 -2.51 4.01
N ALA A 141 -18.24 -2.70 5.33
CA ALA A 141 -19.45 -3.03 6.08
C ALA A 141 -20.55 -1.98 5.85
N ARG A 142 -20.20 -0.69 5.77
CA ARG A 142 -21.17 0.37 5.46
C ARG A 142 -21.68 0.33 4.03
N ALA A 143 -20.82 0.09 3.05
CA ALA A 143 -21.24 -0.05 1.67
C ALA A 143 -22.21 -1.23 1.51
N ALA A 144 -21.84 -2.41 2.02
CA ALA A 144 -22.66 -3.61 1.97
C ALA A 144 -24.03 -3.41 2.65
N THR A 145 -24.07 -2.80 3.84
CA THR A 145 -25.34 -2.62 4.55
C THR A 145 -26.25 -1.59 3.91
N THR A 146 -25.68 -0.54 3.32
CA THR A 146 -26.46 0.59 2.78
C THR A 146 -26.93 0.33 1.36
N LEU A 147 -26.11 -0.34 0.55
CA LEU A 147 -26.35 -0.47 -0.89
C LEU A 147 -27.03 -1.80 -1.26
N VAL A 148 -26.77 -2.88 -0.52
CA VAL A 148 -27.34 -4.22 -0.82
C VAL A 148 -28.05 -4.88 0.36
N GLY A 149 -28.20 -4.15 1.48
CA GLY A 149 -29.04 -4.58 2.60
C GLY A 149 -28.43 -5.68 3.49
N ALA A 150 -27.12 -5.90 3.43
CA ALA A 150 -26.45 -6.78 4.38
C ALA A 150 -26.67 -6.31 5.83
N LYS A 151 -26.74 -7.23 6.79
CA LYS A 151 -26.87 -6.91 8.22
C LYS A 151 -25.51 -6.99 8.89
N ARG A 152 -25.22 -6.05 9.81
CA ARG A 152 -23.98 -6.09 10.59
C ARG A 152 -24.12 -6.99 11.80
N GLY A 153 -23.08 -7.78 12.04
CA GLY A 153 -22.81 -8.33 13.36
C GLY A 153 -22.41 -7.25 14.37
N PRO A 154 -22.09 -7.65 15.62
CA PRO A 154 -21.63 -6.73 16.63
C PRO A 154 -20.28 -6.11 16.25
N LYS A 155 -20.09 -4.86 16.68
CA LYS A 155 -18.78 -4.24 16.72
C LYS A 155 -17.99 -4.80 17.89
N VAL A 156 -16.73 -5.13 17.63
CA VAL A 156 -15.76 -5.57 18.64
C VAL A 156 -14.63 -4.54 18.73
N PRO A 157 -13.90 -4.46 19.87
CA PRO A 157 -12.66 -3.70 19.94
C PRO A 157 -11.70 -4.10 18.83
N VAL A 158 -10.95 -3.15 18.29
CA VAL A 158 -9.89 -3.48 17.32
C VAL A 158 -8.76 -4.25 18.03
N ASP A 159 -8.02 -5.04 17.28
CA ASP A 159 -6.86 -5.76 17.78
C ASP A 159 -5.76 -4.79 18.25
N GLN A 160 -5.00 -5.20 19.28
CA GLN A 160 -3.93 -4.39 19.90
C GLN A 160 -2.81 -4.00 18.92
N LYS A 161 -2.71 -4.66 17.76
CA LYS A 161 -1.80 -4.27 16.67
C LYS A 161 -2.11 -2.93 16.04
N PHE A 162 -3.31 -2.40 16.25
CA PHE A 162 -3.74 -1.13 15.68
C PHE A 162 -3.70 0.02 16.70
N ILE A 163 -3.26 1.18 16.23
CA ILE A 163 -3.32 2.44 16.98
C ILE A 163 -4.75 2.97 16.91
N GLU A 164 -5.46 2.94 18.04
CA GLU A 164 -6.90 3.23 18.14
C GLU A 164 -7.25 4.72 18.06
N VAL A 165 -6.28 5.61 18.33
CA VAL A 165 -6.48 7.07 18.38
C VAL A 165 -5.26 7.83 17.87
N GLY A 166 -5.49 9.04 17.35
CA GLY A 166 -4.40 9.99 17.07
C GLY A 166 -3.89 10.02 15.63
N THR A 167 -4.46 9.24 14.71
CA THR A 167 -4.18 9.33 13.26
C THR A 167 -5.47 9.46 12.45
N ALA A 168 -5.36 9.88 11.18
CA ALA A 168 -6.51 10.06 10.29
C ALA A 168 -7.27 8.76 9.98
N LEU A 169 -6.65 7.59 10.18
CA LEU A 169 -7.22 6.28 9.83
C LEU A 169 -7.55 5.40 11.03
N SER A 170 -7.24 5.85 12.26
CA SER A 170 -7.52 5.11 13.49
C SER A 170 -9.02 4.80 13.67
N GLU A 171 -9.31 3.63 14.23
CA GLU A 171 -10.65 3.21 14.69
C GLU A 171 -10.47 2.45 16.01
N GLY A 172 -11.38 2.63 16.97
CA GLY A 172 -11.38 1.86 18.23
C GLY A 172 -12.24 0.59 18.19
N THR A 173 -13.11 0.45 17.18
CA THR A 173 -13.98 -0.73 17.03
C THR A 173 -14.17 -1.10 15.56
N VAL A 174 -14.46 -2.37 15.28
CA VAL A 174 -14.69 -2.90 13.93
C VAL A 174 -15.83 -3.92 13.92
N THR A 175 -16.60 -3.97 12.84
CA THR A 175 -17.67 -4.95 12.60
C THR A 175 -17.04 -6.32 12.33
N SER A 176 -17.43 -7.32 13.12
CA SER A 176 -16.85 -8.68 13.05
C SER A 176 -17.30 -9.48 11.83
N HIS A 177 -18.56 -9.34 11.42
CA HIS A 177 -19.12 -10.08 10.29
C HIS A 177 -20.32 -9.36 9.67
N LEU A 178 -20.70 -9.79 8.47
CA LEU A 178 -21.96 -9.44 7.82
C LEU A 178 -22.84 -10.67 7.64
N GLU A 179 -24.15 -10.48 7.70
CA GLU A 179 -25.13 -11.48 7.27
C GLU A 179 -25.78 -11.02 5.97
N HIS A 180 -25.79 -11.89 4.96
CA HIS A 180 -26.44 -11.62 3.67
C HIS A 180 -26.93 -12.92 3.04
N ASN A 181 -28.18 -12.95 2.54
CA ASN A 181 -28.78 -14.12 1.88
C ASN A 181 -28.59 -15.46 2.63
N GLY A 182 -28.73 -15.44 3.95
CA GLY A 182 -28.59 -16.64 4.81
C GLY A 182 -27.14 -17.09 5.03
N ARG A 183 -26.15 -16.32 4.59
CA ARG A 183 -24.72 -16.56 4.81
C ARG A 183 -24.17 -15.57 5.83
N THR A 184 -23.16 -16.02 6.57
CA THR A 184 -22.34 -15.17 7.43
C THR A 184 -20.97 -14.99 6.76
N ILE A 185 -20.54 -13.75 6.60
CA ILE A 185 -19.28 -13.38 5.97
C ILE A 185 -18.40 -12.76 7.05
N GLN A 186 -17.30 -13.42 7.39
CA GLN A 186 -16.35 -12.90 8.36
C GLN A 186 -15.60 -11.70 7.77
N LEU A 187 -15.45 -10.65 8.57
CA LEU A 187 -14.68 -9.48 8.19
C LEU A 187 -13.39 -9.42 9.00
N LEU A 188 -12.26 -9.28 8.32
CA LEU A 188 -10.95 -9.22 8.97
C LEU A 188 -10.21 -7.92 8.66
N SER A 189 -9.47 -7.43 9.63
CA SER A 189 -8.50 -6.34 9.49
C SER A 189 -7.11 -6.89 9.80
N SER A 190 -6.35 -7.19 8.75
CA SER A 190 -5.03 -7.81 8.87
C SER A 190 -4.04 -7.11 7.93
N PRO A 191 -3.10 -6.30 8.45
CA PRO A 191 -2.19 -5.54 7.62
C PRO A 191 -1.09 -6.46 7.09
N VAL A 192 -0.98 -6.62 5.77
CA VAL A 192 0.08 -7.43 5.14
C VAL A 192 1.44 -7.09 5.73
N GLY A 193 2.17 -8.08 6.21
CA GLY A 193 3.50 -7.92 6.75
C GLY A 193 4.60 -7.98 5.69
N THR A 194 5.83 -7.80 6.14
CA THR A 194 7.03 -8.08 5.35
C THR A 194 7.65 -9.41 5.80
N SER A 195 8.80 -9.77 5.24
CA SER A 195 9.66 -10.85 5.75
C SER A 195 10.87 -10.23 6.47
N PRO A 196 10.73 -9.79 7.74
CA PRO A 196 11.78 -9.03 8.43
C PRO A 196 13.10 -9.80 8.55
N ASP A 197 13.05 -11.12 8.80
CA ASP A 197 14.26 -11.95 8.89
C ASP A 197 15.05 -11.97 7.57
N LEU A 198 14.35 -12.10 6.44
CA LEU A 198 14.97 -12.04 5.12
C LEU A 198 15.58 -10.67 4.84
N ILE A 199 14.87 -9.59 5.19
CA ILE A 199 15.40 -8.23 5.02
C ILE A 199 16.67 -8.06 5.87
N GLN A 200 16.65 -8.53 7.10
CA GLN A 200 17.80 -8.48 8.01
C GLN A 200 18.99 -9.32 7.50
N GLU A 201 18.76 -10.51 6.96
CA GLU A 201 19.79 -11.31 6.31
C GLU A 201 20.40 -10.56 5.12
N LEU A 202 19.57 -9.99 4.25
CA LEU A 202 20.00 -9.24 3.08
C LEU A 202 20.80 -7.98 3.44
N CYS A 203 20.51 -7.31 4.56
CA CYS A 203 21.25 -6.14 5.04
C CYS A 203 22.77 -6.37 5.17
N TRP A 204 23.21 -7.62 5.31
CA TRP A 204 24.62 -8.03 5.46
C TRP A 204 25.12 -8.86 4.27
N SER A 205 24.37 -8.90 3.17
CA SER A 205 24.79 -9.59 1.96
C SER A 205 25.87 -8.79 1.22
N PRO A 206 26.82 -9.45 0.53
CA PRO A 206 27.87 -8.76 -0.23
C PRO A 206 27.33 -7.78 -1.29
N SER A 207 26.16 -8.08 -1.88
CA SER A 207 25.52 -7.18 -2.84
C SER A 207 25.07 -5.87 -2.17
N VAL A 208 24.40 -5.98 -1.01
CA VAL A 208 23.91 -4.83 -0.25
C VAL A 208 25.07 -3.98 0.28
N GLU A 209 26.14 -4.60 0.76
CA GLU A 209 27.35 -3.89 1.21
C GLU A 209 27.99 -3.10 0.06
N SER A 210 28.17 -3.72 -1.11
CA SER A 210 28.71 -3.07 -2.32
C SER A 210 27.85 -1.88 -2.77
N HIS A 211 26.53 -2.05 -2.84
CA HIS A 211 25.61 -0.95 -3.13
C HIS A 211 25.68 0.16 -2.07
N GLY A 212 25.80 -0.21 -0.79
CA GLY A 212 25.94 0.72 0.33
C GLY A 212 27.18 1.60 0.22
N GLU A 213 28.32 1.02 -0.14
CA GLU A 213 29.57 1.76 -0.40
C GLU A 213 29.39 2.81 -1.50
N LEU A 214 28.75 2.44 -2.62
CA LEU A 214 28.45 3.37 -3.71
C LEU A 214 27.50 4.48 -3.26
N ILE A 215 26.45 4.16 -2.50
CA ILE A 215 25.53 5.16 -1.95
C ILE A 215 26.28 6.16 -1.07
N VAL A 216 27.17 5.68 -0.21
CA VAL A 216 27.98 6.53 0.68
C VAL A 216 28.93 7.41 -0.11
N GLN A 217 29.63 6.84 -1.10
CA GLN A 217 30.64 7.53 -1.89
C GLN A 217 30.06 8.53 -2.88
N ASP A 218 28.95 8.23 -3.55
CA ASP A 218 28.45 9.02 -4.69
C ASP A 218 27.28 9.94 -4.34
N THR A 219 26.43 9.51 -3.42
CA THR A 219 25.19 10.21 -3.08
C THR A 219 25.27 10.87 -1.71
N LYS A 220 25.45 10.07 -0.64
CA LYS A 220 25.42 10.57 0.73
C LYS A 220 26.58 11.53 0.98
N LYS A 221 27.84 11.15 0.70
CA LYS A 221 29.02 12.03 0.82
C LYS A 221 29.06 12.84 2.12
N GLY A 222 28.74 12.21 3.26
CA GLY A 222 28.67 12.86 4.58
C GLY A 222 27.43 13.72 4.85
N ARG A 223 26.49 13.83 3.90
CA ARG A 223 25.22 14.55 4.02
C ARG A 223 24.16 13.68 4.69
N LYS A 224 23.08 14.31 5.17
CA LYS A 224 21.84 13.59 5.54
C LYS A 224 21.16 13.10 4.27
N LEU A 225 20.92 11.80 4.20
CA LEU A 225 20.23 11.14 3.10
C LEU A 225 18.75 10.96 3.44
N ILE A 226 17.88 11.61 2.67
CA ILE A 226 16.45 11.40 2.68
C ILE A 226 16.11 10.46 1.53
N LEU A 227 15.37 9.39 1.79
CA LEU A 227 14.89 8.43 0.79
C LEU A 227 13.38 8.52 0.67
N SER A 228 12.88 8.71 -0.54
CA SER A 228 11.48 8.51 -0.86
C SER A 228 11.38 7.56 -2.05
N ALA A 229 10.66 6.45 -1.87
CA ALA A 229 10.50 5.43 -2.88
C ALA A 229 9.01 5.13 -3.10
N SER A 230 8.58 5.26 -4.36
CA SER A 230 7.20 5.03 -4.77
C SER A 230 7.13 4.68 -6.26
N ARG A 231 5.91 4.45 -6.76
CA ARG A 231 5.66 4.41 -8.20
C ARG A 231 5.17 5.79 -8.65
N VAL A 232 5.33 6.10 -9.93
CA VAL A 232 4.63 7.25 -10.54
C VAL A 232 3.14 6.96 -10.48
N ASP A 233 2.46 7.66 -9.58
CA ASP A 233 1.04 7.54 -9.31
C ASP A 233 0.62 8.77 -8.49
N TYR A 234 -0.45 9.44 -8.91
CA TYR A 234 -0.92 10.68 -8.28
C TYR A 234 -1.34 10.48 -6.81
N THR A 235 -1.58 9.25 -6.38
CA THR A 235 -1.88 8.92 -4.98
C THR A 235 -0.66 8.97 -4.07
N LYS A 236 0.57 8.91 -4.64
CA LYS A 236 1.82 8.74 -3.87
C LYS A 236 2.41 10.01 -3.30
N GLY A 237 1.82 11.16 -3.62
CA GLY A 237 2.16 12.43 -2.99
C GLY A 237 3.58 12.93 -3.30
N ASN A 238 4.13 12.52 -4.45
CA ASN A 238 5.49 12.89 -4.86
C ASN A 238 5.61 14.39 -5.16
N GLU A 239 4.55 15.00 -5.69
CA GLU A 239 4.51 16.44 -5.97
C GLU A 239 4.49 17.24 -4.66
N GLU A 240 3.67 16.83 -3.69
CA GLU A 240 3.60 17.43 -2.35
C GLU A 240 4.94 17.32 -1.62
N LEU A 241 5.62 16.17 -1.75
CA LEU A 241 6.95 15.96 -1.20
C LEU A 241 7.98 16.91 -1.82
N LEU A 242 8.00 17.03 -3.15
CA LEU A 242 8.90 17.94 -3.86
C LEU A 242 8.67 19.40 -3.47
N LEU A 243 7.40 19.83 -3.35
CA LEU A 243 7.07 21.17 -2.87
C LEU A 243 7.51 21.40 -1.42
N ALA A 244 7.34 20.40 -0.54
CA ALA A 244 7.81 20.50 0.84
C ALA A 244 9.33 20.56 0.94
N PHE A 245 10.04 19.76 0.14
CA PHE A 245 11.49 19.79 0.07
C PHE A 245 12.00 21.13 -0.49
N GLU A 246 11.35 21.70 -1.50
CA GLU A 246 11.67 23.04 -1.99
C GLU A 246 11.52 24.10 -0.89
N ARG A 247 10.38 24.13 -0.18
CA ARG A 247 10.15 25.08 0.93
C ARG A 247 11.17 24.91 2.04
N LEU A 248 11.58 23.68 2.34
CA LEU A 248 12.65 23.40 3.31
C LEU A 248 13.94 24.10 2.87
N LEU A 249 14.38 23.91 1.62
CA LEU A 249 15.59 24.53 1.09
C LEU A 249 15.50 26.06 1.00
N GLU A 250 14.31 26.63 0.77
CA GLU A 250 14.11 28.08 0.80
C GLU A 250 14.33 28.67 2.20
N ARG A 251 13.77 28.01 3.23
CA ARG A 251 13.81 28.49 4.62
C ARG A 251 15.13 28.17 5.32
N ARG A 252 15.78 27.05 4.97
CA ARG A 252 16.96 26.50 5.65
C ARG A 252 18.19 26.47 4.73
N LYS A 253 18.79 27.65 4.55
CA LYS A 253 20.04 27.80 3.77
C LYS A 253 21.22 27.04 4.38
N ASP A 254 21.20 26.80 5.69
CA ASP A 254 22.18 25.98 6.40
C ASP A 254 22.15 24.50 5.96
N LEU A 255 21.04 24.02 5.40
CA LEU A 255 20.95 22.66 4.85
C LEU A 255 21.51 22.52 3.44
N HIS A 256 21.87 23.63 2.78
CA HIS A 256 22.42 23.58 1.43
C HIS A 256 23.78 22.87 1.44
N GLY A 257 23.91 21.82 0.63
CA GLY A 257 25.08 20.94 0.64
C GLY A 257 25.14 19.96 1.81
N GLN A 258 24.19 20.00 2.76
CA GLN A 258 24.15 19.14 3.94
C GLN A 258 23.08 18.04 3.87
N VAL A 259 22.10 18.17 2.96
CA VAL A 259 21.02 17.20 2.77
C VAL A 259 20.91 16.78 1.31
N VAL A 260 20.52 15.54 1.04
CA VAL A 260 20.22 15.05 -0.30
C VAL A 260 18.97 14.20 -0.26
N LEU A 261 18.06 14.42 -1.21
CA LEU A 261 16.87 13.62 -1.43
C LEU A 261 17.14 12.61 -2.55
N MET A 262 17.07 11.32 -2.26
CA MET A 262 16.91 10.27 -3.26
C MET A 262 15.42 10.01 -3.48
N LEU A 263 14.91 10.46 -4.62
CA LEU A 263 13.53 10.24 -5.06
C LEU A 263 13.49 9.15 -6.13
N ALA A 264 13.09 7.95 -5.74
CA ALA A 264 12.88 6.80 -6.62
C ALA A 264 11.40 6.67 -6.98
N CYS A 265 11.02 7.07 -8.19
CA CYS A 265 9.64 7.03 -8.69
C CYS A 265 9.55 6.09 -9.89
N VAL A 266 9.33 4.79 -9.67
CA VAL A 266 9.28 3.81 -10.76
C VAL A 266 8.21 4.21 -11.78
N ALA A 267 8.59 4.35 -13.05
CA ALA A 267 7.69 4.77 -14.12
C ALA A 267 6.43 3.88 -14.18
N ALA A 268 5.28 4.50 -14.47
CA ALA A 268 4.04 3.77 -14.63
C ALA A 268 4.06 2.99 -15.97
N ALA A 269 3.14 2.03 -16.11
CA ALA A 269 2.91 1.42 -17.41
C ALA A 269 2.44 2.48 -18.42
N SER A 270 2.98 2.42 -19.64
CA SER A 270 2.61 3.32 -20.74
C SER A 270 1.16 3.17 -21.15
N GLY A 271 0.55 4.22 -21.71
CA GLY A 271 -0.80 4.15 -22.29
C GLY A 271 -1.90 4.68 -21.39
N MET A 272 -1.56 5.36 -20.29
CA MET A 272 -2.51 6.03 -19.42
C MET A 272 -2.09 7.48 -19.17
N LYS A 273 -2.85 8.41 -19.76
CA LYS A 273 -2.52 9.84 -19.80
C LYS A 273 -2.27 10.47 -18.43
N ILE A 274 -3.07 10.11 -17.42
CA ILE A 274 -2.92 10.68 -16.07
C ILE A 274 -1.55 10.38 -15.46
N TYR A 275 -1.02 9.17 -15.68
CA TYR A 275 0.31 8.79 -15.17
C TYR A 275 1.43 9.46 -15.97
N GLU A 276 1.25 9.64 -17.28
CA GLU A 276 2.18 10.40 -18.12
C GLU A 276 2.25 11.87 -17.70
N ASP A 277 1.10 12.48 -17.40
CA ASP A 277 1.01 13.86 -16.90
C ASP A 277 1.64 13.98 -15.50
N THR A 278 1.38 13.05 -14.59
CA THR A 278 2.04 12.99 -13.27
C THR A 278 3.55 12.80 -13.40
N GLN A 279 4.02 11.92 -14.31
CA GLN A 279 5.44 11.72 -14.53
C GLN A 279 6.12 13.02 -14.97
N ARG A 280 5.54 13.71 -15.96
CA ARG A 280 6.04 14.98 -16.47
C ARG A 280 6.09 16.04 -15.37
N SER A 281 5.03 16.16 -14.55
CA SER A 281 5.00 17.08 -13.41
C SER A 281 6.15 16.85 -12.43
N ILE A 282 6.37 15.59 -12.01
CA ILE A 282 7.47 15.21 -11.11
C ILE A 282 8.84 15.53 -11.72
N GLU A 283 9.06 15.19 -12.98
CA GLU A 283 10.31 15.46 -13.71
C GLU A 283 10.60 16.96 -13.81
N GLU A 284 9.60 17.76 -14.18
CA GLU A 284 9.70 19.22 -14.27
C GLU A 284 10.01 19.85 -12.91
N MET A 285 9.33 19.41 -11.85
CA MET A 285 9.55 19.90 -10.49
C MET A 285 10.93 19.55 -9.98
N ALA A 286 11.37 18.30 -10.12
CA ALA A 286 12.70 17.87 -9.70
C ALA A 286 13.80 18.63 -10.47
N GLY A 287 13.64 18.79 -11.79
CA GLY A 287 14.55 19.57 -12.63
C GLY A 287 14.61 21.05 -12.23
N ARG A 288 13.46 21.68 -11.99
CA ARG A 288 13.36 23.08 -11.54
C ARG A 288 14.02 23.30 -10.18
N ILE A 289 13.77 22.43 -9.20
CA ILE A 289 14.37 22.52 -7.87
C ILE A 289 15.89 22.34 -7.96
N ASN A 290 16.36 21.32 -8.69
CA ASN A 290 17.79 21.12 -8.90
C ASN A 290 18.43 22.33 -9.60
N GLY A 291 17.81 22.89 -10.64
CA GLY A 291 18.33 24.07 -11.34
C GLY A 291 18.43 25.32 -10.45
N ARG A 292 17.59 25.44 -9.42
CA ARG A 292 17.56 26.57 -8.49
C ARG A 292 18.56 26.45 -7.34
N PHE A 293 18.77 25.25 -6.81
CA PHE A 293 19.52 25.05 -5.56
C PHE A 293 20.86 24.31 -5.72
N SER A 294 21.14 23.67 -6.87
CA SER A 294 22.39 22.92 -7.04
C SER A 294 23.62 23.81 -6.89
N GLN A 295 24.68 23.20 -6.38
CA GLN A 295 26.04 23.74 -6.35
C GLN A 295 26.95 22.81 -7.17
N ILE A 296 28.22 23.18 -7.36
CA ILE A 296 29.17 22.41 -8.19
C ILE A 296 29.29 20.96 -7.71
N ASP A 297 29.28 20.73 -6.40
CA ASP A 297 29.49 19.42 -5.76
C ASP A 297 28.23 18.84 -5.12
N TRP A 298 27.07 19.48 -5.32
CA TRP A 298 25.82 19.12 -4.67
C TRP A 298 24.61 19.26 -5.61
N VAL A 299 23.94 18.13 -5.84
CA VAL A 299 22.63 18.04 -6.49
C VAL A 299 21.61 17.70 -5.41
N PRO A 300 20.66 18.59 -5.07
CA PRO A 300 19.74 18.40 -3.95
C PRO A 300 18.85 17.17 -4.10
N ILE A 301 18.40 16.87 -5.33
CA ILE A 301 17.51 15.76 -5.63
C ILE A 301 18.21 14.81 -6.61
N ARG A 302 18.50 13.59 -6.15
CA ARG A 302 18.80 12.45 -7.01
C ARG A 302 17.48 11.80 -7.41
N PHE A 303 17.17 11.81 -8.70
CA PHE A 303 15.89 11.33 -9.23
C PHE A 303 16.10 10.12 -10.14
N SER A 304 15.31 9.06 -9.93
CA SER A 304 15.30 7.86 -10.77
C SER A 304 13.89 7.41 -11.08
N THR A 305 13.61 7.11 -12.35
CA THR A 305 12.37 6.49 -12.81
C THR A 305 12.49 4.99 -13.06
N ARG A 306 13.69 4.43 -12.86
CA ARG A 306 13.98 3.02 -13.10
C ARG A 306 13.61 2.19 -11.86
N ARG A 307 13.23 0.94 -12.10
CA ARG A 307 13.08 -0.04 -11.03
C ARG A 307 14.43 -0.25 -10.36
N ILE A 308 14.49 0.00 -9.06
CA ILE A 308 15.63 -0.33 -8.21
C ILE A 308 15.54 -1.82 -7.84
N PRO A 309 16.57 -2.64 -8.11
CA PRO A 309 16.64 -4.02 -7.62
C PRO A 309 16.47 -4.10 -6.10
N TYR A 310 15.98 -5.24 -5.60
CA TYR A 310 15.56 -5.31 -4.20
C TYR A 310 16.72 -5.21 -3.20
N ASP A 311 17.86 -5.83 -3.52
CA ASP A 311 19.10 -5.69 -2.77
C ASP A 311 19.59 -4.23 -2.75
N GLU A 312 19.63 -3.56 -3.90
CA GLU A 312 19.96 -2.13 -3.94
C GLU A 312 18.98 -1.29 -3.10
N MET A 313 17.69 -1.60 -3.12
CA MET A 313 16.68 -0.91 -2.30
C MET A 313 16.94 -1.10 -0.79
N ILE A 314 17.34 -2.31 -0.37
CA ILE A 314 17.74 -2.58 1.01
C ILE A 314 18.99 -1.78 1.38
N ALA A 315 19.95 -1.63 0.47
CA ALA A 315 21.10 -0.75 0.70
C ALA A 315 20.67 0.71 0.91
N TRP A 316 19.74 1.21 0.10
CA TRP A 316 19.14 2.54 0.30
C TRP A 316 18.49 2.69 1.67
N PHE A 317 17.69 1.70 2.11
CA PHE A 317 17.12 1.71 3.46
C PHE A 317 18.20 1.71 4.54
N CYS A 318 19.23 0.87 4.41
CA CYS A 318 20.35 0.78 5.35
C CYS A 318 21.08 2.11 5.54
N HIS A 319 21.18 2.95 4.51
CA HIS A 319 21.96 4.19 4.55
C HIS A 319 21.14 5.48 4.68
N ALA A 320 19.82 5.43 4.45
CA ALA A 320 18.93 6.59 4.60
C ALA A 320 18.75 6.99 6.07
N ASP A 321 19.00 8.27 6.36
CA ASP A 321 18.79 8.87 7.68
C ASP A 321 17.31 9.18 7.90
N VAL A 322 16.59 9.54 6.84
CA VAL A 322 15.14 9.75 6.86
C VAL A 322 14.51 8.97 5.70
N CYS A 323 13.49 8.17 5.97
CA CYS A 323 12.59 7.64 4.95
C CYS A 323 11.31 8.48 4.94
N TRP A 324 11.02 9.14 3.82
CA TRP A 324 9.94 10.10 3.70
C TRP A 324 8.84 9.61 2.76
N ILE A 325 7.76 9.10 3.34
CA ILE A 325 6.66 8.41 2.65
C ILE A 325 5.38 9.21 2.83
N THR A 326 4.98 9.97 1.82
CA THR A 326 3.89 10.95 1.94
C THR A 326 2.72 10.77 0.97
N PRO A 327 2.22 9.54 0.74
CA PRO A 327 1.08 9.35 -0.14
C PRO A 327 -0.16 10.08 0.40
N LEU A 328 -0.93 10.65 -0.53
CA LEU A 328 -2.23 11.25 -0.25
C LEU A 328 -3.22 10.19 0.23
N ARG A 329 -3.16 8.98 -0.33
CA ARG A 329 -3.88 7.78 0.10
C ARG A 329 -3.06 6.54 -0.23
N ASP A 330 -2.99 5.59 0.70
CA ASP A 330 -2.36 4.29 0.45
C ASP A 330 -3.04 3.18 1.26
N GLY A 331 -3.18 1.99 0.65
CA GLY A 331 -3.82 0.85 1.31
C GLY A 331 -3.05 0.41 2.56
N LEU A 332 -1.73 0.35 2.44
CA LEU A 332 -0.85 0.04 3.56
C LEU A 332 0.45 0.82 3.48
N ASN A 333 1.19 0.63 2.37
CA ASN A 333 2.58 1.05 2.14
C ASN A 333 3.63 0.11 2.77
N LEU A 334 4.13 -0.86 1.99
CA LEU A 334 5.17 -1.79 2.43
C LEU A 334 6.55 -1.15 2.54
N VAL A 335 6.86 -0.13 1.72
CA VAL A 335 8.14 0.59 1.78
C VAL A 335 8.42 1.12 3.19
N ALA A 336 7.40 1.65 3.87
CA ALA A 336 7.49 2.09 5.26
C ALA A 336 7.86 0.95 6.22
N LYS A 337 7.24 -0.22 6.07
CA LYS A 337 7.54 -1.42 6.88
C LYS A 337 8.93 -1.99 6.56
N GLU A 338 9.32 -2.00 5.29
CA GLU A 338 10.64 -2.49 4.86
C GLU A 338 11.77 -1.60 5.36
N TYR A 339 11.59 -0.27 5.38
CA TYR A 339 12.54 0.64 6.01
C TYR A 339 12.70 0.34 7.50
N ALA A 340 11.59 0.20 8.23
CA ALA A 340 11.63 -0.13 9.66
C ALA A 340 12.29 -1.51 9.92
N ALA A 341 12.02 -2.49 9.06
CA ALA A 341 12.68 -3.79 9.11
C ALA A 341 14.20 -3.65 8.88
N ALA A 342 14.65 -2.99 7.82
CA ALA A 342 16.07 -2.83 7.49
C ALA A 342 16.86 -2.00 8.51
N ARG A 343 16.17 -1.18 9.31
CA ARG A 343 16.75 -0.33 10.36
C ARG A 343 16.68 -0.94 11.76
N ARG A 344 16.38 -2.24 11.90
CA ARG A 344 16.46 -2.96 13.19
C ARG A 344 17.77 -2.67 13.91
N ASN A 345 17.70 -2.34 15.20
CA ASN A 345 18.83 -1.98 16.06
C ASN A 345 19.67 -0.78 15.57
N ARG A 346 19.13 0.03 14.64
CA ARG A 346 19.76 1.25 14.10
C ARG A 346 18.83 2.45 14.38
N GLY A 347 19.37 3.66 14.26
CA GLY A 347 18.56 4.89 14.29
C GLY A 347 17.82 5.13 12.97
N GLY A 348 17.61 6.38 12.61
CA GLY A 348 16.88 6.81 11.42
C GLY A 348 15.42 7.17 11.72
N VAL A 349 14.79 7.92 10.84
CA VAL A 349 13.44 8.45 11.03
C VAL A 349 12.54 8.06 9.87
N LEU A 350 11.38 7.48 10.17
CA LEU A 350 10.30 7.32 9.20
C LEU A 350 9.35 8.52 9.33
N VAL A 351 9.26 9.35 8.30
CA VAL A 351 8.19 10.35 8.14
C VAL A 351 7.09 9.73 7.29
N LEU A 352 5.88 9.60 7.85
CA LEU A 352 4.81 8.81 7.26
C LEU A 352 3.50 9.59 7.18
N SER A 353 2.85 9.56 6.01
CA SER A 353 1.51 10.12 5.85
C SER A 353 0.50 9.41 6.75
N GLU A 354 -0.32 10.20 7.47
CA GLU A 354 -1.45 9.73 8.28
C GLU A 354 -2.53 9.01 7.44
N PHE A 355 -2.46 9.10 6.12
CA PHE A 355 -3.39 8.49 5.17
C PHE A 355 -2.86 7.19 4.55
N THR A 356 -1.92 6.54 5.24
CA THR A 356 -1.42 5.20 4.92
C THR A 356 -1.93 4.19 5.93
N GLY A 357 -2.27 2.97 5.49
CA GLY A 357 -2.60 1.90 6.44
C GLY A 357 -1.48 1.58 7.43
N ALA A 358 -0.21 1.76 7.03
CA ALA A 358 0.94 1.57 7.93
C ALA A 358 0.96 2.57 9.10
N SER A 359 0.32 3.75 8.96
CA SER A 359 0.28 4.76 10.03
C SER A 359 -0.44 4.33 11.29
N VAL A 360 -1.36 3.36 11.19
CA VAL A 360 -2.06 2.78 12.34
C VAL A 360 -1.39 1.52 12.87
N VAL A 361 -0.22 1.15 12.35
CA VAL A 361 0.56 -0.03 12.79
C VAL A 361 1.94 0.39 13.31
N LEU A 362 2.60 1.33 12.65
CA LEU A 362 3.97 1.75 12.96
C LEU A 362 4.02 2.85 14.03
N ASN A 363 3.82 2.46 15.30
CA ASN A 363 3.85 3.36 16.45
C ASN A 363 5.28 3.85 16.76
N GLY A 364 5.72 4.88 16.03
CA GLY A 364 7.04 5.50 16.17
C GLY A 364 7.35 6.49 15.05
N ALA A 365 6.66 6.36 13.92
CA ALA A 365 6.78 7.25 12.78
C ALA A 365 6.45 8.71 13.15
N VAL A 366 7.13 9.66 12.50
CA VAL A 366 6.76 11.07 12.52
C VAL A 366 5.62 11.25 11.52
N LEU A 367 4.41 11.37 12.04
CA LEU A 367 3.21 11.49 11.22
C LEU A 367 3.11 12.86 10.53
N THR A 368 2.82 12.84 9.24
CA THR A 368 2.61 14.03 8.41
C THR A 368 1.24 14.02 7.71
N ASN A 369 0.72 15.21 7.46
CA ASN A 369 -0.47 15.41 6.65
C ASN A 369 -0.07 16.05 5.32
N PRO A 370 -0.07 15.31 4.20
CA PRO A 370 0.38 15.82 2.91
C PRO A 370 -0.55 16.92 2.34
N TYR A 371 -1.74 17.12 2.90
CA TYR A 371 -2.64 18.23 2.54
C TYR A 371 -2.31 19.54 3.27
N SER A 372 -1.37 19.51 4.24
CA SER A 372 -0.98 20.68 5.02
C SER A 372 0.51 20.95 4.85
N ASN A 373 0.83 22.02 4.11
CA ASN A 373 2.21 22.47 3.92
C ASN A 373 2.95 22.61 5.25
N ARG A 374 2.30 23.19 6.26
CA ARG A 374 2.87 23.38 7.59
C ARG A 374 3.19 22.03 8.27
N ARG A 375 2.29 21.05 8.19
CA ARG A 375 2.53 19.72 8.79
C ARG A 375 3.64 18.96 8.08
N MET A 376 3.73 19.07 6.75
CA MET A 376 4.83 18.51 5.97
C MET A 376 6.17 19.12 6.36
N ASP A 377 6.20 20.45 6.50
CA ASP A 377 7.39 21.21 6.87
C ASP A 377 7.84 20.87 8.31
N GLU A 378 6.93 20.87 9.28
CA GLU A 378 7.21 20.50 10.68
C GLU A 378 7.72 19.06 10.79
N ALA A 379 7.15 18.12 10.03
CA ALA A 379 7.51 16.72 10.09
C ALA A 379 8.93 16.45 9.57
N ILE A 380 9.31 17.04 8.43
CA ILE A 380 10.67 16.85 7.89
C ILE A 380 11.73 17.56 8.73
N GLU A 381 11.43 18.74 9.27
CA GLU A 381 12.34 19.45 10.19
C GLU A 381 12.58 18.63 11.44
N SER A 382 11.51 18.14 12.08
CA SER A 382 11.60 17.26 13.24
C SER A 382 12.43 16.00 12.94
N ALA A 383 12.27 15.40 11.76
CA ALA A 383 13.02 14.22 11.38
C ALA A 383 14.53 14.48 11.18
N LEU A 384 14.88 15.64 10.61
CA LEU A 384 16.29 16.01 10.38
C LEU A 384 17.02 16.39 11.67
N GLU A 385 16.30 16.93 12.65
CA GLU A 385 16.83 17.43 13.93
C GLU A 385 16.73 16.40 15.07
N MET A 386 16.03 15.28 14.85
CA MET A 386 15.82 14.24 15.87
C MET A 386 17.16 13.69 16.38
N ASN A 387 17.32 13.62 17.70
CA ASN A 387 18.52 13.05 18.32
C ASN A 387 18.55 11.51 18.17
N GLU A 388 19.73 10.90 18.29
CA GLU A 388 19.92 9.48 18.02
C GLU A 388 19.16 8.55 19.00
N ASP A 389 19.03 8.95 20.27
CA ASP A 389 18.32 8.15 21.28
C ASP A 389 16.83 8.05 20.96
N GLU A 390 16.21 9.19 20.61
CA GLU A 390 14.80 9.22 20.19
C GLU A 390 14.58 8.44 18.89
N GLN A 391 15.52 8.54 17.93
CA GLN A 391 15.46 7.74 16.69
C GLN A 391 15.45 6.24 16.99
N ARG A 392 16.35 5.77 17.85
CA ARG A 392 16.46 4.34 18.22
C ARG A 392 15.21 3.86 18.96
N GLU A 393 14.67 4.66 19.88
CA GLU A 393 13.44 4.31 20.61
C GLU A 393 12.23 4.18 19.68
N ARG A 394 12.04 5.15 18.78
CA ARG A 394 10.97 5.11 17.78
C ARG A 394 11.14 3.96 16.79
N MET A 395 12.37 3.73 16.33
CA MET A 395 12.66 2.63 15.41
C MET A 395 12.40 1.28 16.07
N SER A 396 12.81 1.08 17.32
CA SER A 396 12.54 -0.17 18.07
C SER A 396 11.06 -0.50 18.09
N ARG A 397 10.18 0.45 18.45
CA ARG A 397 8.73 0.22 18.47
C ARG A 397 8.16 -0.14 17.10
N MET A 398 8.67 0.48 16.03
CA MET A 398 8.24 0.15 14.67
C MET A 398 8.75 -1.21 14.23
N THR A 399 9.99 -1.57 14.56
CA THR A 399 10.55 -2.88 14.26
C THR A 399 9.80 -3.99 15.02
N ASP A 400 9.47 -3.79 16.29
CA ASP A 400 8.67 -4.74 17.09
C ASP A 400 7.32 -5.04 16.40
N ALA A 401 6.66 -4.02 15.86
CA ALA A 401 5.42 -4.19 15.12
C ALA A 401 5.63 -4.94 13.78
N VAL A 402 6.71 -4.67 13.06
CA VAL A 402 7.00 -5.37 11.80
C VAL A 402 7.39 -6.84 12.03
N GLU A 403 8.06 -7.14 13.15
CA GLU A 403 8.43 -8.50 13.56
C GLU A 403 7.25 -9.30 14.11
N SER A 404 6.27 -8.64 14.74
CA SER A 404 5.08 -9.29 15.29
C SER A 404 3.98 -9.54 14.25
N TYR A 405 4.02 -8.82 13.12
CA TYR A 405 2.98 -8.86 12.09
C TYR A 405 3.60 -9.07 10.70
N THR A 406 4.18 -10.25 10.51
CA THR A 406 4.87 -10.67 9.28
C THR A 406 3.89 -11.07 8.18
N VAL A 407 4.41 -11.33 6.97
CA VAL A 407 3.61 -11.88 5.87
C VAL A 407 3.01 -13.25 6.19
N SER A 408 3.69 -14.06 7.01
CA SER A 408 3.19 -15.36 7.48
C SER A 408 2.01 -15.18 8.43
N ASP A 409 2.14 -14.27 9.42
CA ASP A 409 1.06 -13.97 10.38
C ASP A 409 -0.19 -13.46 9.67
N TRP A 410 -0.03 -12.62 8.65
CA TRP A 410 -1.13 -12.15 7.80
C TRP A 410 -1.84 -13.33 7.10
N ALA A 411 -1.08 -14.26 6.51
CA ALA A 411 -1.66 -15.42 5.84
C ALA A 411 -2.39 -16.35 6.82
N GLU A 412 -1.78 -16.62 7.98
CA GLU A 412 -2.37 -17.44 9.04
C GLU A 412 -3.66 -16.83 9.60
N GLU A 413 -3.69 -15.52 9.82
CA GLU A 413 -4.89 -14.80 10.28
C GLU A 413 -6.04 -14.90 9.26
N GLN A 414 -5.74 -14.71 7.98
CA GLN A 414 -6.74 -14.85 6.91
C GLN A 414 -7.28 -16.27 6.79
N MET A 415 -6.40 -17.28 6.87
CA MET A 415 -6.81 -18.68 6.81
C MET A 415 -7.60 -19.11 8.06
N SER A 416 -7.24 -18.58 9.22
CA SER A 416 -7.97 -18.85 10.48
C SER A 416 -9.41 -18.36 10.41
N GLY A 417 -9.68 -17.25 9.71
CA GLY A 417 -11.03 -16.74 9.48
C GLY A 417 -11.95 -17.69 8.68
N LEU A 418 -11.39 -18.63 7.91
CA LEU A 418 -12.16 -19.63 7.15
C LEU A 418 -12.56 -20.84 8.01
N SER A 419 -12.01 -20.96 9.22
CA SER A 419 -12.39 -22.01 10.14
C SER A 419 -13.72 -21.64 10.81
N PRO A 420 -14.67 -22.57 10.97
CA PRO A 420 -15.91 -22.28 11.66
C PRO A 420 -15.59 -21.80 13.08
N SER A 421 -16.03 -20.59 13.42
CA SER A 421 -16.02 -20.11 14.79
C SER A 421 -16.81 -21.11 15.61
N THR A 422 -16.13 -21.91 16.43
CA THR A 422 -16.80 -22.75 17.40
C THR A 422 -17.50 -21.78 18.36
N PRO A 423 -18.84 -21.80 18.48
CA PRO A 423 -19.49 -20.99 19.49
C PRO A 423 -18.95 -21.46 20.84
N GLN A 424 -18.32 -20.57 21.59
CA GLN A 424 -18.08 -20.79 23.02
C GLN A 424 -19.37 -20.61 23.80
#